data_AF-A0A959RTD7-F1
#
_entry.id   AF-A0A959RTD7-F1
#
_cell.length_a   1.000
_cell.length_b   1.000
_cell.length_c   1.000
_cell.angle_alpha   90.00
_cell.angle_beta   90.00
_cell.angle_gamma   90.00
#
_symmetry.space_group_name_H-M   'P 1'
#
loop_
_entity.id
_entity.type
_entity.pdbx_description
1 polymer ?
#
loop_
_entity_poly.entity_id
_entity_poly.type
_entity_poly.pdbx_seq_one_letter_code
_entity_poly.pdbx_strand_id
1 'polypeptide(L)'
;MNKENNIKDWYLENFNQFNKVVSDDIFKSLRKEASAKFENSDFPTKKDEEWKYTSISPILNHEFTPSPLFMGDKEVLPIIDKYLIKDLEVHLLVFVNGIFNKELSKIGEVENGIIIDNLYNLSKNNPEFISEHLSTKNDTNNSFNFLNNVFTYDGFVVYIPKNKVIEKPIHVLNIASNINKPLVQPRNIVIAEANTEANIITEYVGTEKSEYFTNILTDISVDENSHITFFKLQNESNAAYHIDKTEIIQKAS
;
A
#
# COMPACT_ATOMS: atom_id res chain seq x y z
N MET A 1 -9.99 -30.72 4.27
CA MET A 1 -9.30 -29.47 4.65
C MET A 1 -10.32 -28.35 4.65
N ASN A 2 -10.29 -27.47 5.66
CA ASN A 2 -11.11 -26.26 5.69
C ASN A 2 -10.65 -25.32 4.55
N LYS A 3 -11.57 -24.56 3.92
CA LYS A 3 -11.25 -23.63 2.82
C LYS A 3 -10.24 -22.55 3.27
N GLU A 4 -10.29 -22.15 4.53
CA GLU A 4 -9.33 -21.21 5.15
C GLU A 4 -7.90 -21.74 5.13
N ASN A 5 -7.71 -23.05 5.35
CA ASN A 5 -6.37 -23.65 5.27
C ASN A 5 -5.87 -23.64 3.82
N ASN A 6 -6.76 -23.91 2.86
CA ASN A 6 -6.41 -23.91 1.43
C ASN A 6 -5.93 -22.52 0.95
N ILE A 7 -6.58 -21.43 1.38
CA ILE A 7 -6.17 -20.09 0.95
C ILE A 7 -4.89 -19.60 1.66
N LYS A 8 -4.67 -19.97 2.93
CA LYS A 8 -3.38 -19.69 3.58
C LYS A 8 -2.24 -20.44 2.88
N ASP A 9 -2.44 -21.72 2.57
CA ASP A 9 -1.47 -22.55 1.84
C ASP A 9 -1.14 -21.91 0.49
N TRP A 10 -2.15 -21.44 -0.27
CA TRP A 10 -1.95 -20.69 -1.51
C TRP A 10 -1.01 -19.49 -1.35
N TYR A 11 -1.23 -18.65 -0.32
CA TYR A 11 -0.36 -17.49 -0.08
C TYR A 11 1.04 -17.89 0.37
N LEU A 12 1.19 -18.91 1.23
CA LEU A 12 2.49 -19.40 1.67
C LEU A 12 3.30 -20.03 0.52
N GLU A 13 2.65 -20.73 -0.41
CA GLU A 13 3.26 -21.23 -1.63
C GLU A 13 3.73 -20.10 -2.56
N ASN A 14 2.89 -19.09 -2.76
CA ASN A 14 3.26 -17.90 -3.55
C ASN A 14 4.39 -17.12 -2.87
N PHE A 15 4.45 -17.07 -1.54
CA PHE A 15 5.55 -16.43 -0.82
C PHE A 15 6.91 -17.09 -1.13
N ASN A 16 6.96 -18.41 -1.30
CA ASN A 16 8.18 -19.11 -1.71
C ASN A 16 8.66 -18.68 -3.11
N GLN A 17 7.73 -18.41 -4.04
CA GLN A 17 8.07 -17.89 -5.36
C GLN A 17 8.48 -16.42 -5.29
N PHE A 18 7.72 -15.63 -4.54
CA PHE A 18 7.95 -14.20 -4.33
C PHE A 18 9.34 -13.95 -3.76
N ASN A 19 9.74 -14.70 -2.73
CA ASN A 19 11.08 -14.60 -2.15
C ASN A 19 12.20 -14.90 -3.14
N LYS A 20 11.98 -15.71 -4.19
CA LYS A 20 13.00 -15.93 -5.22
C LYS A 20 13.15 -14.72 -6.16
N VAL A 21 12.08 -13.94 -6.33
CA VAL A 21 12.07 -12.73 -7.16
C VAL A 21 12.69 -11.54 -6.42
N VAL A 22 12.49 -11.43 -5.10
CA VAL A 22 12.85 -10.25 -4.30
C VAL A 22 13.93 -10.51 -3.22
N SER A 23 14.69 -11.61 -3.33
CA SER A 23 15.41 -12.28 -2.22
C SER A 23 16.37 -11.44 -1.37
N ASP A 24 16.84 -10.30 -1.83
CA ASP A 24 17.96 -9.56 -1.22
C ASP A 24 17.68 -8.06 -1.05
N ASP A 25 16.54 -7.73 -0.46
CA ASP A 25 16.21 -6.38 0.01
C ASP A 25 16.11 -6.31 1.55
N ILE A 26 15.94 -5.09 2.07
CA ILE A 26 15.83 -4.82 3.52
C ILE A 26 14.58 -5.44 4.17
N PHE A 27 13.56 -5.80 3.38
CA PHE A 27 12.30 -6.34 3.88
C PHE A 27 12.35 -7.86 4.07
N LYS A 28 13.43 -8.55 3.68
CA LYS A 28 13.57 -10.01 3.80
C LYS A 28 13.24 -10.53 5.21
N SER A 29 13.77 -9.89 6.25
CA SER A 29 13.52 -10.28 7.64
C SER A 29 12.08 -10.03 8.05
N LEU A 30 11.51 -8.87 7.67
CA LEU A 30 10.11 -8.52 7.89
C LEU A 30 9.18 -9.58 7.28
N ARG A 31 9.37 -9.88 5.99
CA ARG A 31 8.52 -10.84 5.28
C ARG A 31 8.60 -12.24 5.88
N LYS A 32 9.79 -12.68 6.29
CA LYS A 32 9.99 -13.99 6.93
C LYS A 32 9.26 -14.07 8.28
N GLU A 33 9.40 -13.04 9.11
CA GLU A 33 8.70 -12.97 10.40
C GLU A 33 7.18 -12.92 10.20
N ALA A 34 6.72 -12.09 9.27
CA ALA A 34 5.31 -11.97 8.93
C ALA A 34 4.72 -13.26 8.38
N SER A 35 5.47 -14.04 7.60
CA SER A 35 5.02 -15.34 7.09
C SER A 35 4.79 -16.34 8.22
N ALA A 36 5.70 -16.39 9.19
CA ALA A 36 5.55 -17.25 10.36
C ALA A 36 4.33 -16.83 11.20
N LYS A 37 4.11 -15.52 11.39
CA LYS A 37 2.93 -15.01 12.09
C LYS A 37 1.64 -15.29 11.32
N PHE A 38 1.64 -15.09 10.00
CA PHE A 38 0.50 -15.32 9.12
C PHE A 38 0.04 -16.78 9.18
N GLU A 39 0.98 -17.73 9.07
CA GLU A 39 0.72 -19.17 9.16
C GLU A 39 0.02 -19.55 10.47
N ASN A 40 0.44 -18.94 11.59
CA ASN A 40 -0.09 -19.22 12.93
C ASN A 40 -1.27 -18.31 13.33
N SER A 41 -1.67 -17.36 12.49
CA SER A 41 -2.79 -16.45 12.75
C SER A 41 -4.07 -16.97 12.11
N ASP A 42 -5.23 -16.67 12.66
CA ASP A 42 -6.51 -16.97 12.01
C ASP A 42 -7.05 -15.77 11.22
N PHE A 43 -7.81 -16.08 10.18
CA PHE A 43 -8.59 -15.07 9.51
C PHE A 43 -9.75 -14.64 10.40
N PRO A 44 -10.06 -13.34 10.46
CA PRO A 44 -11.12 -12.87 11.33
C PRO A 44 -12.48 -13.42 10.87
N THR A 45 -13.35 -13.66 11.83
CA THR A 45 -14.67 -14.23 11.62
C THR A 45 -15.73 -13.25 12.10
N LYS A 46 -17.01 -13.51 11.78
CA LYS A 46 -18.12 -12.71 12.34
C LYS A 46 -18.27 -12.82 13.87
N LYS A 47 -17.46 -13.64 14.55
CA LYS A 47 -17.40 -13.71 16.02
C LYS A 47 -16.49 -12.62 16.59
N ASP A 48 -15.53 -12.15 15.80
CA ASP A 48 -14.64 -11.06 16.17
C ASP A 48 -15.41 -9.74 16.08
N GLU A 49 -15.34 -8.90 17.12
CA GLU A 49 -16.19 -7.70 17.23
C GLU A 49 -16.02 -6.76 16.04
N GLU A 50 -14.77 -6.57 15.57
CA GLU A 50 -14.43 -5.74 14.41
C GLU A 50 -15.03 -6.26 13.09
N TRP A 51 -15.40 -7.55 13.02
CA TRP A 51 -15.84 -8.24 11.80
C TRP A 51 -17.27 -8.77 11.86
N LYS A 52 -18.00 -8.48 12.95
CA LYS A 52 -19.37 -8.97 13.19
C LYS A 52 -20.33 -8.77 12.00
N TYR A 53 -20.18 -7.66 11.28
CA TYR A 53 -21.05 -7.31 10.15
C TYR A 53 -20.38 -7.44 8.78
N THR A 54 -19.08 -7.77 8.73
CA THR A 54 -18.31 -7.83 7.49
C THR A 54 -17.83 -9.25 7.25
N SER A 55 -18.42 -9.93 6.27
CA SER A 55 -18.01 -11.29 5.92
C SER A 55 -16.77 -11.25 5.04
N ILE A 56 -15.67 -11.90 5.45
CA ILE A 56 -14.46 -12.02 4.62
C ILE A 56 -14.47 -13.24 3.70
N SER A 57 -15.47 -14.11 3.82
CA SER A 57 -15.60 -15.31 2.98
C SER A 57 -15.51 -15.04 1.47
N PRO A 58 -16.05 -13.93 0.92
CA PRO A 58 -15.85 -13.58 -0.49
C PRO A 58 -14.37 -13.43 -0.87
N ILE A 59 -13.53 -12.89 0.02
CA ILE A 59 -12.09 -12.76 -0.21
C ILE A 59 -11.43 -14.15 -0.14
N LEU A 60 -11.75 -14.93 0.88
CA LEU A 60 -11.11 -16.23 1.14
C LEU A 60 -11.47 -17.34 0.13
N ASN A 61 -12.50 -17.13 -0.71
CA ASN A 61 -12.87 -18.06 -1.77
C ASN A 61 -12.12 -17.84 -3.08
N HIS A 62 -11.25 -16.83 -3.16
CA HIS A 62 -10.52 -16.46 -4.36
C HIS A 62 -9.01 -16.52 -4.12
N GLU A 63 -8.31 -17.15 -5.05
CA GLU A 63 -6.85 -17.21 -5.09
C GLU A 63 -6.34 -15.98 -5.85
N PHE A 64 -5.84 -15.00 -5.12
CA PHE A 64 -5.21 -13.81 -5.70
C PHE A 64 -3.70 -14.01 -5.80
N THR A 65 -3.09 -13.55 -6.89
CA THR A 65 -1.66 -13.66 -7.12
C THR A 65 -0.95 -12.39 -6.63
N PRO A 66 0.08 -12.46 -5.78
CA PRO A 66 0.80 -11.27 -5.31
C PRO A 66 1.67 -10.65 -6.40
N SER A 67 1.59 -9.32 -6.54
CA SER A 67 2.60 -8.56 -7.27
C SER A 67 3.93 -8.52 -6.49
N PRO A 68 5.12 -8.54 -7.13
CA PRO A 68 5.33 -8.49 -8.57
C PRO A 68 5.58 -9.87 -9.21
N LEU A 69 4.91 -10.95 -8.77
CA LEU A 69 5.04 -12.26 -9.46
C LEU A 69 4.62 -12.20 -10.94
N PHE A 70 3.85 -11.18 -11.29
CA PHE A 70 3.59 -10.71 -12.64
C PHE A 70 3.93 -9.21 -12.67
N MET A 71 4.45 -8.75 -13.80
CA MET A 71 4.84 -7.35 -13.98
C MET A 71 4.18 -6.78 -15.22
N GLY A 72 3.76 -5.52 -15.08
CA GLY A 72 3.33 -4.69 -16.18
C GLY A 72 1.93 -5.03 -16.69
N ASP A 73 1.13 -3.99 -16.83
CA ASP A 73 -0.06 -4.03 -17.68
C ASP A 73 -0.01 -2.84 -18.63
N LYS A 74 0.23 -3.12 -19.91
CA LYS A 74 0.26 -2.08 -20.95
C LYS A 74 -1.14 -1.55 -21.26
N GLU A 75 -2.19 -2.26 -20.84
CA GLU A 75 -3.59 -1.83 -21.02
C GLU A 75 -4.00 -0.70 -20.07
N VAL A 76 -3.13 -0.33 -19.12
CA VAL A 76 -3.38 0.80 -18.20
C VAL A 76 -3.07 2.17 -18.84
N LEU A 77 -2.11 2.23 -19.78
CA LEU A 77 -1.72 3.49 -20.43
C LEU A 77 -2.90 4.25 -21.08
N PRO A 78 -3.83 3.60 -21.81
CA PRO A 78 -4.90 4.30 -22.51
C PRO A 78 -6.00 4.89 -21.62
N ILE A 79 -6.04 4.51 -20.32
CA ILE A 79 -7.16 4.86 -19.43
C ILE A 79 -6.78 5.83 -18.31
N ILE A 80 -5.49 6.13 -18.13
CA ILE A 80 -5.02 6.95 -17.01
C ILE A 80 -5.64 8.34 -16.99
N ASP A 81 -5.78 8.99 -18.15
CA ASP A 81 -6.33 10.35 -18.27
C ASP A 81 -7.76 10.49 -17.73
N LYS A 82 -8.52 9.38 -17.68
CA LYS A 82 -9.87 9.35 -17.09
C LYS A 82 -9.85 9.58 -15.58
N TYR A 83 -8.77 9.17 -14.92
CA TYR A 83 -8.62 9.19 -13.47
C TYR A 83 -7.78 10.36 -12.98
N LEU A 84 -7.16 11.12 -13.88
CA LEU A 84 -6.51 12.37 -13.50
C LEU A 84 -7.54 13.42 -13.09
N ILE A 85 -7.26 14.13 -12.00
CA ILE A 85 -8.11 15.21 -11.51
C ILE A 85 -7.92 16.40 -12.46
N LYS A 86 -8.96 16.70 -13.24
CA LYS A 86 -8.95 17.81 -14.20
C LYS A 86 -8.69 19.13 -13.50
N ASP A 87 -7.89 19.98 -14.13
CA ASP A 87 -7.57 21.34 -13.70
C ASP A 87 -6.88 21.43 -12.31
N LEU A 88 -6.37 20.32 -11.78
CA LEU A 88 -5.58 20.28 -10.56
C LEU A 88 -4.14 19.89 -10.89
N GLU A 89 -3.20 20.79 -10.64
CA GLU A 89 -1.80 20.43 -10.71
C GLU A 89 -1.38 19.63 -9.47
N VAL A 90 -0.71 18.49 -9.66
CA VAL A 90 -0.28 17.59 -8.57
C VAL A 90 1.14 17.06 -8.75
N HIS A 91 1.78 16.62 -7.67
CA HIS A 91 2.86 15.63 -7.73
C HIS A 91 2.21 14.25 -7.90
N LEU A 92 2.34 13.64 -9.08
CA LEU A 92 1.67 12.39 -9.42
C LEU A 92 2.58 11.19 -9.20
N LEU A 93 2.15 10.27 -8.34
CA LEU A 93 2.69 8.91 -8.19
C LEU A 93 1.66 7.92 -8.73
N VAL A 94 2.06 7.06 -9.67
CA VAL A 94 1.18 6.04 -10.25
C VAL A 94 1.69 4.66 -9.89
N PHE A 95 0.82 3.84 -9.32
CA PHE A 95 1.06 2.44 -9.00
C PHE A 95 0.14 1.57 -9.84
N VAL A 96 0.70 0.56 -10.51
CA VAL A 96 -0.07 -0.43 -11.28
C VAL A 96 0.07 -1.78 -10.60
N ASN A 97 -1.05 -2.36 -10.17
CA ASN A 97 -1.09 -3.59 -9.38
C ASN A 97 -0.17 -3.53 -8.16
N GLY A 98 -0.07 -2.37 -7.51
CA GLY A 98 0.78 -2.14 -6.33
C GLY A 98 2.24 -1.82 -6.61
N ILE A 99 2.65 -1.71 -7.88
CA ILE A 99 4.05 -1.45 -8.27
C ILE A 99 4.17 -0.06 -8.87
N PHE A 100 5.14 0.73 -8.40
CA PHE A 100 5.38 2.07 -8.92
C PHE A 100 5.72 2.06 -10.41
N ASN A 101 5.03 2.90 -11.18
CA ASN A 101 5.26 3.09 -12.61
C ASN A 101 5.89 4.47 -12.86
N LYS A 102 7.20 4.48 -13.10
CA LYS A 102 7.97 5.70 -13.37
C LYS A 102 7.53 6.44 -14.62
N GLU A 103 7.10 5.73 -15.67
CA GLU A 103 6.70 6.34 -16.96
C GLU A 103 5.38 7.10 -16.85
N LEU A 104 4.48 6.62 -15.98
CA LEU A 104 3.19 7.24 -15.72
C LEU A 104 3.23 8.30 -14.61
N SER A 105 4.28 8.30 -13.79
CA SER A 105 4.42 9.22 -12.67
C SER A 105 5.07 10.53 -13.08
N LYS A 106 4.65 11.63 -12.45
CA LYS A 106 5.17 12.96 -12.71
C LYS A 106 5.25 13.76 -11.41
N ILE A 107 6.41 13.70 -10.79
CA ILE A 107 6.72 14.46 -9.57
C ILE A 107 7.37 15.77 -10.00
N GLY A 108 6.76 16.91 -9.67
CA GLY A 108 7.35 18.23 -9.90
C GLY A 108 8.52 18.54 -8.97
N GLU A 109 9.12 19.71 -9.12
CA GLU A 109 10.16 20.19 -8.21
C GLU A 109 9.63 20.34 -6.78
N VAL A 110 10.42 19.92 -5.80
CA VAL A 110 10.12 20.04 -4.37
C VAL A 110 11.28 20.70 -3.63
N GLU A 111 10.99 21.37 -2.52
CA GLU A 111 11.99 22.11 -1.75
C GLU A 111 12.96 21.18 -1.00
N ASN A 112 14.26 21.24 -1.34
CA ASN A 112 15.35 20.39 -0.84
C ASN A 112 14.89 19.16 -0.03
N GLY A 113 15.21 18.90 1.24
CA GLY A 113 14.93 17.61 1.92
C GLY A 113 13.50 17.02 1.98
N ILE A 114 12.50 17.51 1.23
CA ILE A 114 11.21 16.82 1.04
C ILE A 114 11.42 15.55 0.20
N ILE A 115 10.78 14.45 0.60
CA ILE A 115 10.78 13.20 -0.15
C ILE A 115 9.35 12.91 -0.60
N ILE A 116 9.18 12.68 -1.91
CA ILE A 116 7.99 12.11 -2.53
C ILE A 116 8.52 11.01 -3.46
N ASP A 117 8.42 9.75 -3.04
CA ASP A 117 8.95 8.61 -3.81
C ASP A 117 8.16 7.34 -3.45
N ASN A 118 8.55 6.21 -4.03
CA ASN A 118 8.03 4.92 -3.65
C ASN A 118 8.96 4.17 -2.67
N LEU A 119 8.37 3.26 -1.90
CA LEU A 119 9.03 2.49 -0.87
C LEU A 119 10.16 1.63 -1.46
N TYR A 120 9.96 1.04 -2.64
CA TYR A 120 10.98 0.21 -3.27
C TYR A 120 12.24 1.01 -3.62
N ASN A 121 12.14 2.22 -4.20
CA ASN A 121 13.32 3.02 -4.50
C ASN A 121 14.05 3.47 -3.23
N LEU A 122 13.32 3.95 -2.23
CA LEU A 122 13.91 4.39 -0.96
C LEU A 122 14.54 3.23 -0.20
N SER A 123 13.98 2.02 -0.28
CA SER A 123 14.57 0.83 0.34
C SER A 123 15.96 0.49 -0.20
N LYS A 124 16.26 0.88 -1.44
CA LYS A 124 17.56 0.69 -2.08
C LYS A 124 18.52 1.85 -1.84
N ASN A 125 18.00 3.07 -1.95
CA ASN A 125 18.83 4.27 -1.92
C ASN A 125 19.08 4.75 -0.48
N ASN A 126 18.06 4.63 0.39
CA ASN A 126 18.07 5.10 1.78
C ASN A 126 17.51 4.02 2.74
N PRO A 127 18.13 2.82 2.82
CA PRO A 127 17.61 1.70 3.60
C PRO A 127 17.48 1.98 5.11
N GLU A 128 18.37 2.80 5.66
CA GLU A 128 18.35 3.20 7.08
C GLU A 128 17.12 4.03 7.40
N PHE A 129 16.77 4.99 6.52
CA PHE A 129 15.58 5.83 6.66
C PHE A 129 14.30 4.99 6.68
N ILE A 130 14.19 4.01 5.77
CA ILE A 130 13.03 3.10 5.77
C ILE A 130 13.01 2.22 7.03
N SER A 131 14.16 1.72 7.47
CA SER A 131 14.24 0.88 8.68
C SER A 131 13.84 1.64 9.95
N GLU A 132 14.11 2.94 10.01
CA GLU A 132 13.73 3.82 11.12
C GLU A 132 12.23 4.09 11.17
N HIS A 133 11.61 4.30 10.00
CA HIS A 133 10.23 4.80 9.91
C HIS A 133 9.18 3.73 9.59
N LEU A 134 9.58 2.55 9.11
CA LEU A 134 8.67 1.43 8.91
C LEU A 134 8.24 0.85 10.27
N SER A 135 7.05 1.19 10.72
CA SER A 135 6.53 0.72 12.01
C SER A 135 5.89 -0.66 11.91
N THR A 136 6.52 -1.67 12.50
CA THR A 136 5.89 -2.99 12.74
C THR A 136 5.33 -3.12 14.16
N LYS A 137 5.54 -2.09 15.00
CA LYS A 137 5.33 -2.14 16.44
C LYS A 137 3.85 -2.15 16.83
N ASN A 138 2.97 -1.69 15.94
CA ASN A 138 1.52 -1.65 16.15
C ASN A 138 0.77 -2.62 15.21
N ASP A 139 1.45 -3.64 14.68
CA ASP A 139 0.76 -4.74 14.01
C ASP A 139 -0.06 -5.51 15.04
N THR A 140 -1.29 -5.05 15.23
CA THR A 140 -2.37 -5.82 15.87
C THR A 140 -2.41 -7.20 15.23
N ASN A 141 -2.68 -8.22 16.04
CA ASN A 141 -2.66 -9.64 15.65
C ASN A 141 -3.80 -9.95 14.67
N ASN A 142 -3.68 -9.45 13.45
CA ASN A 142 -4.64 -9.53 12.36
C ASN A 142 -3.93 -10.10 11.14
N SER A 143 -4.46 -11.21 10.63
CA SER A 143 -3.93 -11.95 9.48
C SER A 143 -3.80 -11.11 8.21
N PHE A 144 -4.63 -10.08 7.99
CA PHE A 144 -4.47 -9.18 6.86
C PHE A 144 -3.25 -8.26 6.99
N ASN A 145 -2.91 -7.82 8.21
CA ASN A 145 -1.67 -7.06 8.44
C ASN A 145 -0.45 -7.95 8.16
N PHE A 146 -0.47 -9.19 8.67
CA PHE A 146 0.60 -10.15 8.40
C PHE A 146 0.69 -10.48 6.91
N LEU A 147 -0.42 -10.65 6.21
CA LEU A 147 -0.44 -10.90 4.77
C LEU A 147 0.17 -9.74 3.98
N ASN A 148 -0.10 -8.48 4.35
CA ASN A 148 0.57 -7.32 3.75
C ASN A 148 2.07 -7.33 4.01
N ASN A 149 2.48 -7.62 5.25
CA ASN A 149 3.89 -7.70 5.60
C ASN A 149 4.61 -8.88 4.91
N VAL A 150 3.94 -10.00 4.62
CA VAL A 150 4.49 -11.13 3.86
C VAL A 150 4.89 -10.71 2.45
N PHE A 151 4.08 -9.86 1.83
CA PHE A 151 4.25 -9.43 0.44
C PHE A 151 4.69 -7.96 0.31
N THR A 152 5.27 -7.38 1.38
CA THR A 152 5.81 -6.02 1.31
C THR A 152 6.87 -5.91 0.23
N TYR A 153 6.62 -4.98 -0.68
CA TYR A 153 7.48 -4.70 -1.82
C TYR A 153 7.54 -3.21 -2.12
N ASP A 154 6.38 -2.56 -2.21
CA ASP A 154 6.27 -1.17 -2.63
C ASP A 154 5.07 -0.46 -1.98
N GLY A 155 4.93 0.83 -2.26
CA GLY A 155 3.95 1.76 -1.69
C GLY A 155 4.49 3.18 -1.78
N PHE A 156 3.73 4.19 -1.39
CA PHE A 156 4.24 5.56 -1.43
C PHE A 156 4.89 5.98 -0.11
N VAL A 157 5.89 6.85 -0.21
CA VAL A 157 6.53 7.47 0.95
C VAL A 157 6.56 8.98 0.75
N VAL A 158 6.04 9.70 1.76
CA VAL A 158 6.12 11.16 1.85
C VAL A 158 6.83 11.52 3.14
N TYR A 159 7.91 12.29 3.04
CA TYR A 159 8.58 12.89 4.19
C TYR A 159 8.69 14.39 4.02
N ILE A 160 8.29 15.12 5.05
CA ILE A 160 8.28 16.57 5.10
C ILE A 160 9.10 17.00 6.33
N PRO A 161 10.30 17.57 6.13
CA PRO A 161 11.13 18.03 7.23
C PRO A 161 10.55 19.31 7.85
N LYS A 162 11.00 19.64 9.06
CA LYS A 162 10.48 20.73 9.88
C LYS A 162 10.38 22.07 9.11
N ASN A 163 9.29 22.80 9.32
CA ASN A 163 9.02 24.12 8.76
C ASN A 163 8.86 24.16 7.23
N LYS A 164 8.42 23.07 6.60
CA LYS A 164 8.17 23.02 5.15
C LYS A 164 6.72 22.78 4.79
N VAL A 165 6.30 23.37 3.68
CA VAL A 165 4.95 23.25 3.14
C VAL A 165 5.03 22.71 1.71
N ILE A 166 4.19 21.72 1.41
CA ILE A 166 3.97 21.23 0.05
C ILE A 166 2.66 21.86 -0.47
N GLU A 167 2.78 22.97 -1.20
CA GLU A 167 1.61 23.70 -1.73
C GLU A 167 0.83 22.88 -2.76
N LYS A 168 1.56 22.17 -3.65
CA LYS A 168 0.99 21.35 -4.72
C LYS A 168 0.59 19.98 -4.16
N PRO A 169 -0.68 19.54 -4.27
CA PRO A 169 -1.09 18.26 -3.69
C PRO A 169 -0.31 17.07 -4.27
N ILE A 170 -0.17 16.03 -3.45
CA ILE A 170 0.41 14.75 -3.85
C ILE A 170 -0.74 13.83 -4.24
N HIS A 171 -0.83 13.41 -5.50
CA HIS A 171 -1.83 12.46 -5.98
C HIS A 171 -1.17 11.09 -6.17
N VAL A 172 -1.62 10.12 -5.38
CA VAL A 172 -1.22 8.73 -5.46
C VAL A 172 -2.34 7.95 -6.14
N LEU A 173 -2.16 7.69 -7.44
CA LEU A 173 -3.11 6.94 -8.26
C LEU A 173 -2.74 5.45 -8.26
N ASN A 174 -3.55 4.63 -7.60
CA ASN A 174 -3.42 3.18 -7.54
C ASN A 174 -4.39 2.54 -8.54
N ILE A 175 -3.84 1.88 -9.55
CA ILE A 175 -4.60 1.23 -10.61
C ILE A 175 -4.45 -0.29 -10.48
N ALA A 176 -5.55 -0.98 -10.28
CA ALA A 176 -5.59 -2.44 -10.32
C ALA A 176 -6.25 -2.94 -11.61
N SER A 177 -5.54 -3.82 -12.31
CA SER A 177 -6.03 -4.44 -13.53
C SER A 177 -6.48 -5.88 -13.31
N ASN A 178 -6.99 -6.55 -14.35
CA ASN A 178 -7.46 -7.93 -14.24
C ASN A 178 -6.38 -8.98 -14.54
N ILE A 179 -5.11 -8.59 -14.68
CA ILE A 179 -4.03 -9.53 -14.99
C ILE A 179 -3.78 -10.41 -13.77
N ASN A 180 -4.06 -11.71 -13.89
CA ASN A 180 -3.79 -12.73 -12.87
C ASN A 180 -4.45 -12.52 -11.50
N LYS A 181 -5.60 -11.84 -11.45
CA LYS A 181 -6.32 -11.53 -10.19
C LYS A 181 -5.37 -10.99 -9.10
N PRO A 182 -4.88 -9.76 -9.25
CA PRO A 182 -3.85 -9.21 -8.38
C PRO A 182 -4.21 -9.23 -6.89
N LEU A 183 -3.25 -9.64 -6.06
CA LEU A 183 -3.16 -9.30 -4.65
C LEU A 183 -2.21 -8.09 -4.52
N VAL A 184 -2.78 -6.94 -4.22
CA VAL A 184 -2.11 -5.64 -4.14
C VAL A 184 -1.88 -5.29 -2.68
N GLN A 185 -0.61 -5.18 -2.27
CA GLN A 185 -0.18 -5.10 -0.87
C GLN A 185 0.67 -3.84 -0.60
N PRO A 186 0.14 -2.62 -0.81
CA PRO A 186 0.92 -1.41 -0.63
C PRO A 186 1.23 -1.19 0.85
N ARG A 187 2.46 -0.74 1.11
CA ARG A 187 2.92 -0.28 2.42
C ARG A 187 3.32 1.20 2.32
N ASN A 188 2.49 2.06 2.89
CA ASN A 188 2.60 3.50 2.72
C ASN A 188 3.10 4.18 4.00
N ILE A 189 3.91 5.22 3.84
CA ILE A 189 4.51 5.96 4.96
C ILE A 189 4.37 7.46 4.72
N VAL A 190 3.86 8.19 5.70
CA VAL A 190 3.84 9.66 5.73
C VAL A 190 4.46 10.14 7.03
N ILE A 191 5.49 10.98 6.92
CA ILE A 191 6.19 11.56 8.06
C ILE A 191 6.19 13.07 7.88
N ALA A 192 5.54 13.76 8.80
CA ALA A 192 5.42 15.21 8.82
C ALA A 192 6.05 15.72 10.12
N GLU A 193 7.27 16.27 10.03
CA GLU A 193 7.94 16.92 11.16
C GLU A 193 7.24 18.22 11.54
N ALA A 194 7.67 18.89 12.61
CA ALA A 194 6.94 20.01 13.20
C ALA A 194 6.79 21.21 12.24
N ASN A 195 5.67 21.93 12.37
CA ASN A 195 5.32 23.08 11.53
C ASN A 195 5.28 22.77 10.03
N THR A 196 4.74 21.62 9.63
CA THR A 196 4.62 21.23 8.21
C THR A 196 3.17 21.25 7.73
N GLU A 197 2.98 21.37 6.41
CA GLU A 197 1.65 21.30 5.79
C GLU A 197 1.70 20.59 4.43
N ALA A 198 0.75 19.68 4.18
CA ALA A 198 0.59 19.04 2.88
C ALA A 198 -0.81 18.45 2.66
N ASN A 199 -1.17 18.31 1.39
CA ASN A 199 -2.38 17.62 0.94
C ASN A 199 -1.98 16.35 0.17
N ILE A 200 -2.51 15.20 0.60
CA ILE A 200 -2.25 13.90 -0.02
C ILE A 200 -3.59 13.30 -0.45
N ILE A 201 -3.70 12.93 -1.72
CA ILE A 201 -4.87 12.31 -2.32
C ILE A 201 -4.48 10.90 -2.73
N THR A 202 -5.05 9.90 -2.08
CA THR A 202 -4.96 8.51 -2.51
C THR A 202 -6.21 8.15 -3.28
N GLU A 203 -6.02 7.65 -4.50
CA GLU A 203 -7.12 7.20 -5.35
C GLU A 203 -6.90 5.74 -5.73
N TYR A 204 -7.93 4.93 -5.58
CA TYR A 204 -7.95 3.51 -5.92
C TYR A 204 -8.95 3.29 -7.04
N VAL A 205 -8.48 2.78 -8.19
CA VAL A 205 -9.30 2.53 -9.37
C VAL A 205 -9.06 1.12 -9.90
N GLY A 206 -10.12 0.53 -10.45
CA GLY A 206 -10.06 -0.76 -11.15
C GLY A 206 -10.35 -0.60 -12.64
N THR A 207 -9.67 -1.35 -13.50
CA THR A 207 -10.13 -1.53 -14.89
C THR A 207 -11.53 -2.16 -14.90
N GLU A 208 -12.32 -1.96 -15.96
CA GLU A 208 -13.71 -2.47 -15.96
C GLU A 208 -13.76 -3.99 -15.73
N LYS A 209 -14.57 -4.41 -14.74
CA LYS A 209 -14.78 -5.82 -14.35
C LYS A 209 -13.52 -6.55 -13.88
N SER A 210 -12.46 -5.85 -13.46
CA SER A 210 -11.33 -6.53 -12.83
C SER A 210 -11.70 -7.08 -11.46
N GLU A 211 -11.22 -8.29 -11.18
CA GLU A 211 -11.33 -8.94 -9.87
C GLU A 211 -9.93 -8.98 -9.26
N TYR A 212 -9.76 -8.31 -8.13
CA TYR A 212 -8.49 -8.16 -7.43
C TYR A 212 -8.74 -7.89 -5.95
N PHE A 213 -7.69 -8.04 -5.14
CA PHE A 213 -7.74 -7.75 -3.73
C PHE A 213 -6.65 -6.75 -3.35
N THR A 214 -7.06 -5.56 -2.93
CA THR A 214 -6.19 -4.52 -2.37
C THR A 214 -6.23 -4.59 -0.85
N ASN A 215 -5.07 -4.78 -0.22
CA ASN A 215 -4.91 -4.84 1.22
C ASN A 215 -3.82 -3.85 1.64
N ILE A 216 -4.22 -2.71 2.20
CA ILE A 216 -3.35 -1.54 2.42
C ILE A 216 -2.98 -1.41 3.89
N LEU A 217 -1.70 -1.10 4.13
CA LEU A 217 -1.20 -0.57 5.39
C LEU A 217 -0.62 0.82 5.15
N THR A 218 -1.10 1.82 5.89
CA THR A 218 -0.62 3.21 5.83
C THR A 218 -0.28 3.70 7.23
N ASP A 219 0.97 4.14 7.43
CA ASP A 219 1.42 4.78 8.66
C ASP A 219 1.60 6.29 8.44
N ILE A 220 0.97 7.10 9.29
CA ILE A 220 1.07 8.56 9.24
C ILE A 220 1.55 9.07 10.59
N SER A 221 2.72 9.72 10.62
CA SER A 221 3.26 10.39 11.79
C SER A 221 3.24 11.90 11.58
N VAL A 222 2.56 12.62 12.48
CA VAL A 222 2.39 14.08 12.42
C VAL A 222 2.90 14.71 13.71
N ASP A 223 3.94 15.55 13.60
CA ASP A 223 4.54 16.23 14.73
C ASP A 223 3.80 17.53 15.11
N GLU A 224 4.27 18.21 16.14
CA GLU A 224 3.65 19.42 16.70
C GLU A 224 3.44 20.51 15.64
N ASN A 225 2.26 21.14 15.67
CA ASN A 225 1.88 22.24 14.76
C ASN A 225 1.88 21.87 13.26
N SER A 226 1.81 20.59 12.93
CA SER A 226 1.76 20.11 11.53
C SER A 226 0.35 19.71 11.10
N HIS A 227 0.05 19.96 9.82
CA HIS A 227 -1.27 19.82 9.24
C HIS A 227 -1.21 18.96 7.97
N ILE A 228 -1.65 17.70 8.07
CA ILE A 228 -1.72 16.79 6.94
C ILE A 228 -3.18 16.52 6.60
N THR A 229 -3.59 16.90 5.38
CA THR A 229 -4.90 16.55 4.86
C THR A 229 -4.76 15.31 3.98
N PHE A 230 -5.38 14.20 4.41
CA PHE A 230 -5.31 12.92 3.72
C PHE A 230 -6.67 12.53 3.14
N PHE A 231 -6.80 12.62 1.82
CA PHE A 231 -7.99 12.22 1.08
C PHE A 231 -7.85 10.79 0.57
N LYS A 232 -8.96 10.05 0.63
CA LYS A 232 -9.08 8.72 0.02
C LYS A 232 -10.29 8.67 -0.91
N LEU A 233 -10.04 8.36 -2.17
CA LEU A 233 -11.04 8.18 -3.22
C LEU A 233 -11.05 6.71 -3.62
N GLN A 234 -12.21 6.05 -3.51
CA GLN A 234 -12.37 4.63 -3.87
C GLN A 234 -13.35 4.50 -5.04
N ASN A 235 -12.78 4.36 -6.24
CA ASN A 235 -13.46 4.27 -7.53
C ASN A 235 -13.15 2.91 -8.20
N GLU A 236 -13.23 1.85 -7.39
CA GLU A 236 -12.80 0.51 -7.75
C GLU A 236 -13.85 -0.28 -8.56
N SER A 237 -13.43 -1.41 -9.13
CA SER A 237 -14.33 -2.35 -9.79
C SER A 237 -15.35 -2.93 -8.79
N ASN A 238 -16.58 -3.19 -9.25
CA ASN A 238 -17.61 -3.87 -8.43
C ASN A 238 -17.23 -5.31 -8.03
N ALA A 239 -16.21 -5.89 -8.66
CA ALA A 239 -15.65 -7.20 -8.32
C ALA A 239 -14.36 -7.11 -7.49
N ALA A 240 -13.96 -5.90 -7.06
CA ALA A 240 -12.80 -5.68 -6.23
C ALA A 240 -13.07 -5.98 -4.76
N TYR A 241 -12.01 -6.33 -4.04
CA TYR A 241 -11.99 -6.42 -2.59
C TYR A 241 -10.98 -5.41 -2.05
N HIS A 242 -11.37 -4.68 -0.99
CA HIS A 242 -10.54 -3.61 -0.40
C HIS A 242 -10.52 -3.74 1.12
N ILE A 243 -9.35 -3.96 1.69
CA ILE A 243 -9.09 -3.87 3.13
C ILE A 243 -8.04 -2.79 3.34
N ASP A 244 -8.25 -1.92 4.32
CA ASP A 244 -7.38 -0.79 4.60
C ASP A 244 -7.25 -0.61 6.10
N LYS A 245 -6.01 -0.54 6.57
CA LYS A 245 -5.65 -0.03 7.87
C LYS A 245 -4.77 1.20 7.68
N THR A 246 -5.28 2.35 8.12
CA THR A 246 -4.51 3.59 8.28
C THR A 246 -4.30 3.85 9.77
N GLU A 247 -3.05 3.91 10.20
CA GLU A 247 -2.67 4.32 11.56
C GLU A 247 -2.12 5.74 11.53
N ILE A 248 -2.62 6.58 12.44
CA ILE A 248 -2.20 7.98 12.55
C ILE A 248 -1.74 8.26 13.98
N ILE A 249 -0.49 8.71 14.12
CA ILE A 249 0.09 9.17 15.37
C ILE A 249 0.31 10.67 15.24
N GLN A 250 -0.38 11.45 16.09
CA GLN A 250 -0.27 12.91 16.12
C GLN A 250 0.25 13.37 17.47
N LYS A 251 1.31 14.18 17.49
CA LYS A 251 1.76 14.85 18.73
C LYS A 251 0.83 16.00 19.08
N ALA A 252 0.62 16.21 20.38
CA ALA A 252 -0.18 17.32 20.88
C ALA A 252 0.44 18.67 20.47
N SER A 253 -0.41 19.62 20.10
CA SER A 253 0.00 21.00 19.77
C SER A 253 0.47 21.79 20.98
#